data_AF-A0A3D5CRU9-F1
#
_entry.id   AF-A0A3D5CRU9-F1
#
_cell.length_a   1.000
_cell.length_b   1.000
_cell.length_c   1.000
_cell.angle_alpha   90.00
_cell.angle_beta   90.00
_cell.angle_gamma   90.00
#
_symmetry.space_group_name_H-M   'P 1'
#
loop_
_entity.id
_entity.type
_entity.pdbx_description
1 polymer ?
#
loop_
_entity_poly.entity_id
_entity_poly.type
_entity_poly.pdbx_seq_one_letter_code
_entity_poly.pdbx_strand_id
1 'polypeptide(L)' 'MKDAALLEKVFSLVSNFTLVGGGLWLIWGTVILAGALKDKNGPQLQQGIWQIVGGGLILVAAGWFATQFDFSSLLQ' A
#
# COMPACT_ATOMS: atom_id res chain seq x y z
N MET A 1 -5.17 29.82 2.19
CA MET A 1 -4.93 29.32 0.81
C MET A 1 -3.57 28.67 0.64
N LYS A 2 -2.46 29.18 1.22
CA LYS A 2 -1.14 28.54 1.12
C LYS A 2 -1.03 27.20 1.87
N ASP A 3 -1.67 27.08 3.03
CA ASP A 3 -1.57 25.87 3.88
C ASP A 3 -2.35 24.67 3.32
N ALA A 4 -3.47 24.94 2.63
CA ALA A 4 -4.28 23.91 1.96
C ALA A 4 -3.49 23.24 0.82
N ALA A 5 -2.78 24.03 0.00
CA ALA A 5 -1.94 23.52 -1.07
C ALA A 5 -0.72 22.74 -0.54
N LEU A 6 -0.23 23.09 0.65
CA LEU A 6 0.87 22.38 1.32
C LEU A 6 0.38 21.01 1.84
N LEU A 7 -0.79 20.97 2.48
CA LEU A 7 -1.44 19.73 2.91
C LEU A 7 -1.71 18.80 1.73
N GLU A 8 -2.27 19.31 0.63
CA GLU A 8 -2.53 18.52 -0.59
C GLU A 8 -1.24 17.88 -1.12
N LYS A 9 -0.15 18.64 -1.21
CA LYS A 9 1.15 18.12 -1.62
C LYS A 9 1.68 17.05 -0.67
N VAL A 10 1.58 17.25 0.64
CA VAL A 10 2.03 16.27 1.64
C VAL A 10 1.21 14.99 1.53
N PHE A 11 -0.12 15.08 1.44
CA PHE A 11 -0.99 13.91 1.30
C PHE A 11 -0.77 13.16 -0.01
N SER A 12 -0.63 13.88 -1.13
CA SER A 12 -0.29 13.28 -2.42
C SER A 12 1.06 12.56 -2.36
N LEU A 13 2.06 13.16 -1.72
CA LEU A 13 3.37 12.56 -1.54
C LEU A 13 3.27 11.27 -0.71
N VAL A 14 2.59 11.32 0.44
CA VAL A 14 2.37 10.14 1.31
C VAL A 14 1.63 9.05 0.55
N SER A 15 0.55 9.36 -0.17
CA SER A 15 -0.22 8.39 -0.95
C SER A 15 0.63 7.68 -2.01
N ASN A 16 1.50 8.43 -2.70
CA ASN A 16 2.44 7.85 -3.67
C ASN A 16 3.47 6.94 -2.99
N PHE A 17 4.01 7.33 -1.85
CA PHE A 17 4.90 6.47 -1.07
C PHE A 17 4.19 5.21 -0.56
N THR A 18 2.93 5.31 -0.15
CA THR A 18 2.13 4.16 0.29
C THR A 18 1.82 3.21 -0.88
N LEU A 19 1.55 3.71 -2.08
CA LEU A 19 1.40 2.89 -3.29
C LEU A 19 2.69 2.13 -3.61
N VAL A 20 3.83 2.82 -3.65
CA VAL A 20 5.13 2.21 -3.97
C VAL A 20 5.54 1.21 -2.88
N GLY A 21 5.37 1.59 -1.61
CA GLY A 21 5.67 0.75 -0.45
C GLY A 21 4.79 -0.50 -0.38
N GLY A 22 3.49 -0.34 -0.57
CA GLY A 22 2.53 -1.46 -0.61
C GLY A 22 2.79 -2.41 -1.77
N GLY A 23 3.15 -1.89 -2.95
CA GLY A 23 3.51 -2.69 -4.11
C GLY A 23 4.78 -3.51 -3.89
N LEU A 24 5.84 -2.89 -3.36
CA LEU A 24 7.07 -3.59 -3.00
C LEU A 24 6.83 -4.67 -1.92
N TRP A 25 6.00 -4.35 -0.92
CA TRP A 25 5.64 -5.28 0.14
C TRP A 25 4.90 -6.52 -0.39
N LEU A 26 4.02 -6.33 -1.38
CA LEU A 26 3.31 -7.42 -2.06
C LEU A 26 4.25 -8.35 -2.83
N ILE A 27 5.19 -7.77 -3.57
CA ILE A 27 6.20 -8.53 -4.32
C ILE A 27 7.04 -9.36 -3.36
N TRP A 28 7.49 -8.75 -2.26
CA TRP A 28 8.27 -9.44 -1.23
C TRP A 28 7.50 -10.57 -0.54
N GLY A 29 6.24 -10.35 -0.17
CA GLY A 29 5.37 -11.38 0.39
C GLY A 29 5.17 -12.56 -0.57
N THR A 30 5.08 -12.29 -1.88
CA THR A 30 4.98 -13.32 -2.92
C THR A 30 6.25 -14.17 -3.02
N VAL A 31 7.43 -13.54 -2.89
CA VAL A 31 8.73 -14.25 -2.86
C VAL A 31 8.81 -15.16 -1.63
N ILE A 32 8.41 -14.68 -0.45
CA ILE A 32 8.39 -15.49 0.78
C ILE A 32 7.40 -16.65 0.66
N LEU A 33 6.22 -16.41 0.10
CA LEU A 33 5.23 -17.46 -0.13
C LEU A 33 5.76 -18.53 -1.09
N ALA A 34 6.40 -18.13 -2.19
CA ALA A 34 7.00 -19.05 -3.15
C ALA A 34 8.16 -19.86 -2.54
N GLY A 35 9.03 -19.22 -1.76
CA GLY A 35 10.10 -19.89 -1.01
C GLY A 35 9.55 -20.88 0.03
N ALA A 36 8.51 -20.50 0.76
CA ALA A 36 7.88 -21.36 1.74
C ALA A 36 7.18 -22.58 1.12
N LEU A 37 6.58 -22.43 -0.07
CA LEU A 37 6.01 -23.55 -0.84
C LEU A 37 7.09 -24.53 -1.30
N LYS A 38 8.26 -24.04 -1.71
CA LYS A 38 9.43 -24.86 -2.06
C LYS A 38 9.94 -25.65 -0.86
N ASP A 39 10.11 -24.97 0.28
CA ASP A 39 10.70 -25.58 1.48
C ASP A 39 9.67 -26.32 2.36
N LYS A 40 8.40 -26.38 1.93
CA LYS A 40 7.25 -26.93 2.69
C LYS A 40 7.17 -26.43 4.13
N ASN A 41 7.61 -25.19 4.35
CA ASN A 41 7.75 -24.62 5.68
C ASN A 41 6.45 -23.93 6.09
N GLY A 42 5.58 -24.66 6.80
CA GLY A 42 4.22 -24.21 7.19
C GLY A 42 4.16 -22.82 7.84
N PRO A 43 5.04 -22.48 8.81
CA PRO A 43 5.08 -21.16 9.42
C PRO A 43 5.41 -20.04 8.43
N GLN A 44 6.31 -20.31 7.47
CA GLN A 44 6.78 -19.33 6.50
C GLN A 44 5.74 -19.07 5.42
N LEU A 45 4.94 -20.09 5.10
CA LEU A 45 3.79 -19.99 4.20
C LEU A 45 2.70 -19.10 4.82
N GLN A 46 2.39 -19.30 6.10
CA GLN A 46 1.45 -18.46 6.82
C GLN A 46 1.92 -16.99 6.88
N GLN A 47 3.21 -16.75 7.11
CA GLN A 47 3.77 -15.39 7.06
C GLN A 47 3.71 -14.77 5.66
N GLY A 48 4.00 -15.54 4.61
CA GLY A 48 3.92 -15.08 3.22
C GLY A 48 2.50 -14.65 2.84
N ILE A 49 1.48 -15.42 3.22
CA ILE A 49 0.07 -15.06 3.00
C ILE A 49 -0.26 -13.73 3.71
N TRP A 50 0.13 -13.56 4.97
CA TRP A 50 -0.13 -12.32 5.71
C TRP A 50 0.58 -11.11 5.10
N GLN A 51 1.79 -11.27 4.55
CA GLN A 51 2.47 -10.17 3.87
C GLN A 51 1.80 -9.80 2.55
N ILE A 52 1.29 -10.77 1.79
CA ILE A 52 0.52 -10.52 0.58
C ILE A 52 -0.79 -9.81 0.90
N VAL A 53 -1.54 -10.30 1.89
CA VAL A 53 -2.80 -9.67 2.33
C VAL A 53 -2.54 -8.26 2.87
N GLY A 54 -1.51 -8.07 3.69
CA GLY A 54 -1.11 -6.76 4.21
C GLY A 54 -0.71 -5.79 3.10
N GLY A 55 0.13 -6.21 2.15
CA GLY A 55 0.54 -5.38 1.01
C GLY A 55 -0.64 -5.05 0.08
N GLY A 56 -1.54 -6.00 -0.14
CA GLY A 56 -2.77 -5.78 -0.92
C GLY A 56 -3.70 -4.77 -0.27
N LEU A 57 -3.90 -4.85 1.05
CA LEU A 57 -4.68 -3.87 1.80
C LEU A 57 -4.04 -2.47 1.74
N ILE A 58 -2.72 -2.36 1.82
CA ILE A 58 -2.01 -1.09 1.70
C ILE A 58 -2.22 -0.47 0.31
N LEU A 59 -2.17 -1.27 -0.76
CA LEU A 59 -2.45 -0.79 -2.12
C LEU A 59 -3.91 -0.35 -2.30
N VAL A 60 -4.87 -1.12 -1.79
CA VAL A 60 -6.30 -0.76 -1.85
C VAL A 60 -6.54 0.53 -1.08
N ALA A 61 -5.98 0.66 0.11
CA ALA A 61 -6.09 1.86 0.92
C ALA A 61 -5.47 3.07 0.20
N ALA A 62 -4.29 2.92 -0.41
CA ALA A 62 -3.63 4.02 -1.11
C ALA A 62 -4.36 4.41 -2.41
N GLY A 63 -4.90 3.43 -3.15
CA GLY A 63 -5.73 3.70 -4.33
C GLY A 63 -7.06 4.37 -3.98
N TRP A 64 -7.69 3.95 -2.89
CA TRP A 64 -8.89 4.59 -2.33
C TRP A 64 -8.59 6.00 -1.84
N PHE A 65 -7.47 6.20 -1.14
CA PHE A 65 -7.06 7.50 -0.62
C PHE A 65 -6.76 8.48 -1.77
N ALA A 66 -6.06 8.03 -2.82
CA ALA A 66 -5.79 8.83 -4.01
C ALA A 66 -7.04 9.21 -4.81
N THR A 67 -8.09 8.37 -4.79
CA THR A 67 -9.34 8.62 -5.55
C THR A 67 -10.39 9.39 -4.76
N GLN A 68 -10.43 9.28 -3.43
CA GLN A 68 -11.44 9.94 -2.58
C GLN A 68 -10.97 11.27 -2.00
N PHE A 69 -9.67 11.50 -1.86
CA PHE A 69 -9.13 12.80 -1.42
C PHE A 69 -8.88 13.74 -2.62
N ASP A 70 -9.90 13.91 -3.46
CA ASP A 70 -9.95 15.03 -4.41
C ASP A 70 -10.52 16.26 -3.70
N PHE A 71 -9.61 17.12 -3.23
CA PHE A 71 -9.92 18.39 -2.56
C PHE A 71 -10.69 19.38 -3.45
N SER A 72 -10.87 19.08 -4.76
CA SER A 72 -11.79 19.81 -5.64
C SER A 72 -13.21 19.88 -5.08
N SER A 73 -13.64 18.86 -4.33
CA SER A 73 -14.95 18.79 -3.68
C SER A 73 -15.07 19.63 -2.39
N LEU A 74 -13.94 20.03 -1.78
CA LEU A 74 -13.89 20.83 -0.54
C LEU A 74 -13.67 22.32 -0.81
N LEU A 75 -13.48 22.70 -2.08
CA LEU A 75 -13.32 24.07 -2.55
C LEU A 75 -14.53 24.58 -3.37
N GLN A 76 -15.64 23.84 -3.37
CA GLN A 76 -16.96 24.36 -3.77
C GLN A 76 -17.73 24.94 -2.58
#